data_AF-A0A9C8M2Q7-F1
#
_entry.id   AF-A0A9C8M2Q7-F1
#
_cell.length_a   1.000
_cell.length_b   1.000
_cell.length_c   1.000
_cell.angle_alpha   90.00
_cell.angle_beta   90.00
_cell.angle_gamma   90.00
#
_symmetry.space_group_name_H-M   'P 1'
#
loop_
_entity.id
_entity.type
_entity.pdbx_description
1 polymer ?
#
loop_
_entity_poly.entity_id
_entity_poly.type
_entity_poly.pdbx_seq_one_letter_code
_entity_poly.pdbx_strand_id
1 'polypeptide(L)'
;MGYFLVDATYNPVNHCKSSINKRNAIVLSDYPNLIADLKKITGARRTEIILVKANICRLLENMLLKDGFNVINNGVVVYFPSTGQQNKFKEQIESILPEKKRKMYFTP
;
A
#
# COMPACT_ATOMS: atom_id res chain seq x y z
N MET A 1 4.25 -17.58 3.58
CA MET A 1 3.15 -16.74 3.03
C MET A 1 3.69 -15.34 2.77
N GLY A 2 3.52 -14.85 1.55
CA GLY A 2 4.00 -13.55 1.10
C GLY A 2 2.99 -12.42 1.31
N TYR A 3 3.44 -11.18 1.09
CA TYR A 3 2.66 -9.96 1.17
C TYR A 3 2.57 -9.33 -0.22
N PHE A 4 1.50 -8.57 -0.47
CA PHE A 4 1.38 -7.77 -1.69
C PHE A 4 1.58 -6.30 -1.35
N LEU A 5 2.60 -5.69 -1.92
CA LEU A 5 2.91 -4.28 -1.75
C LEU A 5 2.24 -3.46 -2.86
N VAL A 6 1.44 -2.45 -2.51
CA VAL A 6 0.56 -1.75 -3.46
C VAL A 6 0.72 -0.25 -3.33
N ASP A 7 1.15 0.42 -4.40
CA ASP A 7 1.17 1.89 -4.50
C ASP A 7 -0.06 2.46 -5.23
N ALA A 8 -0.92 1.60 -5.79
CA ALA A 8 -2.20 1.92 -6.43
C ALA A 8 -2.16 3.12 -7.41
N THR A 9 -1.03 3.35 -8.08
CA THR A 9 -0.94 4.39 -9.10
C THR A 9 -0.90 3.81 -10.50
N TYR A 10 -2.03 3.91 -11.19
CA TYR A 10 -2.17 3.52 -12.59
C TYR A 10 -1.69 4.63 -13.52
N ASN A 11 -1.97 5.88 -13.15
CA ASN A 11 -1.54 7.06 -13.88
C ASN A 11 -0.43 7.79 -13.09
N PRO A 12 0.73 8.09 -13.71
CA PRO A 12 1.80 8.81 -13.04
C PRO A 12 1.37 10.25 -12.72
N VAL A 13 1.05 10.51 -11.45
CA VAL A 13 0.67 11.85 -10.94
C VAL A 13 1.86 12.78 -10.66
N ASN A 14 3.10 12.33 -10.94
CA ASN A 14 4.34 13.03 -10.56
C ASN A 14 4.57 14.31 -11.37
N HIS A 15 4.14 14.36 -12.63
CA HIS A 15 4.32 15.53 -13.51
C HIS A 15 3.19 16.55 -13.43
N CYS A 16 2.13 16.22 -12.70
CA CYS A 16 1.04 17.14 -12.46
C CYS A 16 1.46 18.15 -11.38
N LYS A 17 1.65 19.43 -11.75
CA LYS A 17 1.64 20.58 -10.81
C LYS A 17 0.24 20.79 -10.17
N SER A 18 -0.56 19.73 -10.12
CA SER A 18 -1.94 19.74 -9.68
C SER A 18 -2.01 19.67 -8.16
N SER A 19 -3.06 20.27 -7.59
CA SER A 19 -3.31 20.26 -6.15
C SER A 19 -3.43 18.84 -5.60
N ILE A 20 -3.20 18.69 -4.30
CA ILE A 20 -3.39 17.41 -3.58
C ILE A 20 -4.77 16.81 -3.88
N ASN A 21 -5.82 17.64 -3.93
CA ASN A 21 -7.18 17.22 -4.23
C ASN A 21 -7.30 16.58 -5.62
N LYS A 22 -6.65 17.15 -6.64
CA LYS A 22 -6.64 16.56 -8.00
C LYS A 22 -5.91 15.21 -8.03
N ARG A 23 -4.78 15.09 -7.33
CA ARG A 23 -4.05 13.81 -7.23
C ARG A 23 -4.88 12.74 -6.53
N ASN A 24 -5.57 13.11 -5.45
CA ASN A 24 -6.46 12.20 -4.73
C ASN A 24 -7.67 11.80 -5.59
N ALA A 25 -8.23 12.73 -6.36
CA ALA A 25 -9.33 12.42 -7.28
C ALA A 25 -8.93 11.39 -8.34
N ILE A 26 -7.71 11.48 -8.90
CA ILE A 26 -7.19 10.49 -9.86
C ILE A 26 -7.05 9.10 -9.20
N VAL A 27 -6.49 9.05 -7.99
CA VAL A 27 -6.38 7.78 -7.24
C VAL A 27 -7.75 7.16 -7.01
N LEU A 28 -8.75 7.97 -6.64
CA LEU A 28 -10.11 7.50 -6.41
C LEU A 28 -10.80 7.07 -7.72
N SER A 29 -10.56 7.75 -8.84
CA SER A 29 -11.10 7.33 -10.15
C SER A 29 -10.51 6.01 -10.63
N ASP A 30 -9.26 5.71 -10.25
CA ASP A 30 -8.58 4.46 -10.58
C ASP A 30 -8.97 3.30 -9.65
N TYR A 31 -9.74 3.57 -8.57
CA TYR A 31 -10.11 2.56 -7.58
C TYR A 31 -10.83 1.31 -8.15
N PRO A 32 -11.79 1.42 -9.09
CA PRO A 32 -12.42 0.25 -9.68
C PRO A 32 -11.43 -0.69 -10.39
N ASN A 33 -10.41 -0.13 -11.04
CA ASN A 33 -9.35 -0.92 -11.68
C ASN A 33 -8.49 -1.63 -10.64
N LEU A 34 -8.15 -0.94 -9.54
CA LEU A 34 -7.47 -1.54 -8.39
C LEU A 34 -8.22 -2.76 -7.86
N ILE A 35 -9.54 -2.62 -7.63
CA ILE A 35 -10.35 -3.73 -7.13
C ILE A 35 -10.34 -4.91 -8.11
N ALA A 36 -10.49 -4.65 -9.41
CA ALA A 36 -10.48 -5.69 -10.43
C ALA A 36 -9.15 -6.46 -10.45
N ASP A 37 -8.03 -5.77 -10.33
CA ASP A 37 -6.70 -6.38 -10.34
C ASP A 37 -6.40 -7.11 -9.03
N LEU A 38 -6.71 -6.52 -7.89
CA LEU A 38 -6.54 -7.19 -6.59
C LEU A 38 -7.37 -8.47 -6.53
N LYS A 39 -8.62 -8.48 -7.01
CA LYS A 39 -9.44 -9.70 -7.07
C LYS A 39 -8.80 -10.81 -7.92
N LYS A 40 -8.17 -10.45 -9.04
CA LYS A 40 -7.45 -11.42 -9.89
C LYS A 40 -6.20 -11.96 -9.21
N ILE A 41 -5.44 -11.10 -8.51
CA ILE A 41 -4.14 -11.43 -7.91
C ILE A 41 -4.31 -12.20 -6.60
N THR A 42 -5.18 -11.74 -5.70
CA THR A 42 -5.33 -12.32 -4.37
C THR A 42 -6.26 -13.54 -4.35
N GLY A 43 -7.03 -13.76 -5.43
CA GLY A 43 -7.98 -14.87 -5.53
C GLY A 43 -8.95 -14.93 -4.34
N ALA A 44 -9.43 -16.14 -4.02
CA ALA A 44 -10.39 -16.39 -2.94
C ALA A 44 -9.78 -16.42 -1.52
N ARG A 45 -8.51 -16.04 -1.30
CA ARG A 45 -7.87 -16.16 0.02
C ARG A 45 -6.94 -15.00 0.38
N ARG A 46 -7.23 -14.36 1.52
CA ARG A 46 -6.36 -13.93 2.66
C ARG A 46 -4.99 -13.28 2.43
N THR A 47 -4.55 -12.99 1.21
CA THR A 47 -3.25 -12.32 0.99
C THR A 47 -3.22 -10.98 1.70
N GLU A 48 -2.23 -10.79 2.55
CA GLU A 48 -2.01 -9.57 3.31
C GLU A 48 -1.51 -8.48 2.34
N ILE A 49 -2.25 -7.37 2.29
CA ILE A 49 -1.94 -6.21 1.47
C ILE A 49 -1.30 -5.15 2.35
N ILE A 50 -0.19 -4.59 1.88
CA ILE A 50 0.44 -3.42 2.47
C ILE A 50 0.42 -2.31 1.44
N LEU A 51 -0.31 -1.25 1.77
CA LEU A 51 -0.33 -0.01 0.98
C LEU A 51 0.96 0.76 1.23
N VAL A 52 1.50 1.31 0.17
CA VAL A 52 2.63 2.24 0.18
C VAL A 52 2.23 3.53 -0.50
N LYS A 53 2.94 4.62 -0.17
CA LYS A 53 2.65 6.01 -0.56
C LYS A 53 1.58 6.65 0.31
N ALA A 54 1.88 7.84 0.81
CA ALA A 54 1.17 8.42 1.93
C ALA A 54 -0.29 8.83 1.64
N ASN A 55 -0.60 9.26 0.41
CA ASN A 55 -1.98 9.55 0.02
C ASN A 55 -2.79 8.26 -0.20
N ILE A 56 -2.15 7.21 -0.71
CA ILE A 56 -2.78 5.91 -0.95
C ILE A 56 -3.17 5.25 0.36
N CYS A 57 -2.25 5.20 1.33
CA CYS A 57 -2.53 4.66 2.67
C CYS A 57 -3.76 5.36 3.27
N ARG A 58 -3.78 6.70 3.25
CA ARG A 58 -4.85 7.50 3.85
C ARG A 58 -6.19 7.36 3.14
N LEU A 59 -6.19 7.23 1.81
CA LEU A 59 -7.43 7.17 1.03
C LEU A 59 -8.01 5.76 0.97
N LEU A 60 -7.16 4.75 0.74
CA LEU A 60 -7.62 3.44 0.29
C LEU A 60 -7.68 2.38 1.38
N GLU A 61 -7.01 2.54 2.51
CA GLU A 61 -7.00 1.53 3.59
C GLU A 61 -8.42 1.18 4.03
N ASN A 62 -9.20 2.17 4.44
CA ASN A 62 -10.58 1.96 4.89
C ASN A 62 -11.51 1.49 3.75
N MET A 63 -11.26 1.90 2.51
CA MET A 63 -12.08 1.47 1.37
C MET A 63 -11.85 -0.02 1.08
N LEU A 64 -10.59 -0.45 1.00
CA LEU A 64 -10.23 -1.84 0.77
C LEU A 64 -10.67 -2.76 1.90
N LEU A 65 -10.56 -2.31 3.16
CA LEU A 65 -11.10 -3.07 4.30
C LEU A 65 -12.62 -3.28 4.18
N LYS A 66 -13.38 -2.25 3.78
CA LYS A 66 -14.83 -2.35 3.54
C LYS A 66 -15.17 -3.30 2.39
N ASP A 67 -14.33 -3.36 1.37
CA ASP A 67 -14.47 -4.28 0.23
C ASP A 67 -13.98 -5.70 0.54
N GLY A 68 -13.58 -5.99 1.79
CA GLY A 68 -13.24 -7.32 2.27
C GLY A 68 -11.79 -7.75 2.03
N PHE A 69 -10.91 -6.82 1.65
CA PHE A 69 -9.49 -7.11 1.50
C PHE A 69 -8.76 -7.13 2.84
N ASN A 70 -7.73 -7.97 2.94
CA ASN A 70 -6.90 -8.10 4.13
C ASN A 70 -5.76 -7.06 4.12
N VAL A 71 -6.08 -5.78 4.36
CA VAL A 71 -5.08 -4.72 4.47
C VAL A 71 -4.53 -4.68 5.89
N ILE A 72 -3.21 -4.71 6.04
CA ILE A 72 -2.56 -4.83 7.36
C ILE A 72 -1.77 -3.57 7.78
N ASN A 73 -1.92 -2.45 7.07
CA ASN A 73 -1.27 -1.18 7.45
C ASN A 73 -1.60 -0.76 8.89
N ASN A 74 -2.83 -1.02 9.37
CA ASN A 74 -3.29 -0.67 10.72
C ASN A 74 -3.04 0.81 11.05
N GLY A 75 -3.30 1.70 10.09
CA GLY A 75 -3.08 3.14 10.22
C GLY A 75 -1.62 3.59 10.04
N VAL A 76 -0.67 2.67 9.82
CA VAL A 76 0.72 3.02 9.50
C VAL A 76 0.80 3.55 8.07
N VAL A 77 1.23 4.81 7.94
CA VAL A 77 1.43 5.47 6.65
C VAL A 77 2.83 5.19 6.13
N VAL A 78 2.95 4.24 5.19
CA VAL A 78 4.24 3.91 4.56
C VAL A 78 4.55 4.90 3.45
N TYR A 79 5.69 5.59 3.54
CA TYR A 79 6.13 6.51 2.48
C TYR A 79 6.70 5.72 1.30
N PHE A 80 6.59 6.26 0.08
CA PHE A 80 7.31 5.68 -1.05
C PHE A 80 8.82 5.86 -0.83
N PRO A 81 9.66 4.84 -1.04
CA PRO A 81 11.10 4.91 -0.79
C PRO A 81 11.80 5.72 -1.90
N SER A 82 11.67 7.04 -1.86
CA SER A 82 12.47 7.94 -2.70
C SER A 82 13.94 7.92 -2.29
N THR A 83 14.80 8.62 -3.04
CA THR A 83 16.24 8.71 -2.75
C THR A 83 16.52 9.03 -1.28
N GLY A 84 17.30 8.18 -0.61
CA GLY A 84 17.70 8.30 0.80
C GLY A 84 16.68 7.83 1.85
N GLN A 85 15.49 7.36 1.45
CA GLN A 85 14.41 6.98 2.37
C GLN A 85 14.29 5.46 2.61
N GLN A 86 15.25 4.67 2.15
CA GLN A 86 15.19 3.20 2.20
C GLN A 86 15.13 2.66 3.64
N ASN A 87 15.94 3.23 4.55
CA ASN A 87 15.95 2.80 5.96
C ASN A 87 14.61 3.10 6.62
N LYS A 88 14.06 4.30 6.40
CA LYS A 88 12.75 4.69 6.92
C LYS A 88 11.63 3.80 6.38
N PHE A 89 11.65 3.51 5.08
CA PHE A 89 10.70 2.58 4.47
C PHE A 89 10.77 1.20 5.11
N LYS A 90 11.99 0.69 5.32
CA LYS A 90 12.23 -0.60 5.98
C LYS A 90 11.67 -0.63 7.40
N GLU A 91 11.97 0.39 8.21
CA GLU A 91 11.42 0.53 9.57
C GLU A 91 9.89 0.54 9.58
N GLN A 92 9.27 1.28 8.65
CA GLN A 92 7.82 1.34 8.51
C GLN A 92 7.22 -0.03 8.17
N ILE A 93 7.79 -0.74 7.20
CA ILE A 93 7.36 -2.10 6.87
C ILE A 93 7.54 -3.04 8.06
N GLU A 94 8.67 -2.99 8.76
CA GLU A 94 8.93 -3.86 9.93
C GLU A 94 7.92 -3.66 11.06
N SER A 95 7.47 -2.41 11.28
CA SER A 95 6.41 -2.12 12.26
C SER A 95 5.05 -2.71 11.89
N ILE A 96 4.80 -2.95 10.59
CA ILE A 96 3.57 -3.56 10.09
C ILE A 96 3.65 -5.09 10.17
N LEU A 97 4.84 -5.66 9.96
CA LEU A 97 5.00 -7.10 9.89
C LEU A 97 4.82 -7.79 11.27
N PRO A 98 4.09 -8.91 11.33
CA PRO A 98 3.90 -9.67 12.56
C PRO A 98 5.24 -10.20 13.11
N GLU A 99 5.38 -10.21 14.45
CA GLU A 99 6.62 -10.56 15.18
C GLU A 99 7.29 -11.85 14.72
N LYS A 100 6.48 -12.88 14.44
CA LYS A 100 6.97 -14.20 14.00
C LYS A 100 7.78 -14.14 12.70
N LYS A 101 7.60 -13.10 11.87
CA LYS A 101 8.33 -12.94 10.61
C LYS A 101 9.44 -11.89 10.66
N ARG A 102 9.50 -11.02 11.68
CA ARG A 102 10.62 -10.07 11.87
C ARG A 102 11.96 -10.79 12.09
N LYS A 103 11.93 -11.96 12.75
CA LYS A 103 13.14 -12.79 13.00
C LYS A 103 13.66 -13.56 11.78
N MET A 104 12.88 -13.73 10.71
CA MET A 104 13.29 -14.51 9.53
C MET A 104 14.14 -13.72 8.52
N TYR A 105 14.11 -12.39 8.55
CA TYR A 105 14.84 -11.53 7.61
C TYR A 105 16.15 -10.96 8.18
N PHE A 106 16.51 -11.37 9.40
CA PHE A 106 17.70 -10.90 10.11
C PHE A 106 18.35 -12.07 10.88
N THR A 107 18.95 -12.98 10.14
CA THR A 107 20.12 -13.70 10.63
C THR A 107 21.34 -13.10 9.94
N PRO A 108 22.38 -12.69 10.68
CA PRO A 108 23.67 -12.34 10.07
C PRO A 108 24.29 -13.54 9.33
#